data_AF-A0A6J6ZAP1-F1
#
_entry.id   AF-A0A6J6ZAP1-F1
#
_cell.length_a   1.000
_cell.length_b   1.000
_cell.length_c   1.000
_cell.angle_alpha   90.00
_cell.angle_beta   90.00
_cell.angle_gamma   90.00
#
_symmetry.space_group_name_H-M   'P 1'
#
loop_
_entity.id
_entity.type
_entity.pdbx_description
1 polymer ?
#
loop_
_entity_poly.entity_id
_entity_poly.type
_entity_poly.pdbx_seq_one_letter_code
_entity_poly.pdbx_strand_id
1 'polypeptide(L)'
;MTELTRVDEFLTSLLTNCAPLDSFDMSLLDAHGATLAADIYAGERLVMRAGSRIRSTQIGLAASIGRDRLPTRPHPRVVVLSAGPDLVEPGKSLVDDEEFETNSWLLTTAVREVGAVAYRVHSIPDDEEELRKVIEDQLVRADLIIVSGERQDDSFDLITRTLAQLGEITIVDMAIESSGRHNFGQIGPDKTPVVTLPGDPIAAYISFELFVRPMIRTMLGAQTIHRPCVRAKLEKGVSSTPGKRSYLRATLSEDGKSVVALADQDELTTLSDANCFIALSENDSDLKAGSEVTVVVLERRYI
;
A
#
# COMPACT_ATOMS: atom_id res chain seq x y z
N MET A 1 23.22 13.29 -12.62
CA MET A 1 21.82 12.84 -12.71
C MET A 1 21.74 11.59 -11.86
N THR A 2 21.06 11.63 -10.72
CA THR A 2 20.80 10.42 -9.93
C THR A 2 20.01 9.46 -10.82
N GLU A 3 20.43 8.19 -10.87
CA GLU A 3 19.74 7.18 -11.65
C GLU A 3 18.38 6.90 -11.00
N LEU A 4 17.28 7.08 -11.75
CA LEU A 4 15.94 6.84 -11.23
C LEU A 4 15.72 5.34 -11.06
N THR A 5 15.23 4.92 -9.90
CA THR A 5 14.97 3.51 -9.62
C THR A 5 13.64 3.08 -10.23
N ARG A 6 13.64 1.92 -10.88
CA ARG A 6 12.45 1.38 -11.53
C ARG A 6 11.48 0.81 -10.50
N VAL A 7 10.19 0.91 -10.80
CA VAL A 7 9.10 0.44 -9.90
C VAL A 7 9.28 -1.03 -9.51
N ASP A 8 9.59 -1.89 -10.46
CA ASP A 8 9.70 -3.33 -10.24
C ASP A 8 10.95 -3.69 -9.40
N GLU A 9 12.03 -2.93 -9.57
CA GLU A 9 13.27 -3.08 -8.81
C GLU A 9 13.06 -2.68 -7.35
N PHE A 10 12.47 -1.51 -7.12
CA PHE A 10 12.17 -1.04 -5.78
C PHE A 10 11.23 -1.98 -5.04
N LEU A 11 10.16 -2.45 -5.70
CA LEU A 11 9.26 -3.43 -5.12
C LEU A 11 10.01 -4.73 -4.76
N THR A 12 10.90 -5.22 -5.62
CA THR A 12 11.69 -6.42 -5.33
C THR A 12 12.51 -6.24 -4.05
N SER A 13 13.18 -5.09 -3.90
CA SER A 13 13.95 -4.75 -2.70
C SER A 13 13.10 -4.61 -1.44
N LEU A 14 11.86 -4.13 -1.55
CA LEU A 14 10.94 -4.08 -0.41
C LEU A 14 10.50 -5.48 0.03
N LEU A 15 10.23 -6.36 -0.95
CA LEU A 15 9.76 -7.71 -0.67
C LEU A 15 10.84 -8.61 -0.05
N THR A 16 12.14 -8.31 -0.23
CA THR A 16 13.20 -9.04 0.49
C THR A 16 13.17 -8.82 2.00
N ASN A 17 12.57 -7.70 2.44
CA ASN A 17 12.42 -7.36 3.86
C ASN A 17 11.11 -7.92 4.46
N CYS A 18 10.33 -8.66 3.67
CA CYS A 18 9.03 -9.19 4.08
C CYS A 18 9.03 -10.71 4.02
N ALA A 19 8.46 -11.35 5.04
CA ALA A 19 8.18 -12.78 5.04
C ALA A 19 6.75 -13.03 5.53
N PRO A 20 6.09 -14.13 5.11
CA PRO A 20 4.83 -14.54 5.71
C PRO A 20 4.98 -14.69 7.22
N LEU A 21 4.06 -14.10 7.99
CA LEU A 21 4.08 -14.18 9.44
C LEU A 21 3.88 -15.62 9.91
N ASP A 22 4.46 -15.96 11.07
CA ASP A 22 4.40 -17.30 11.64
C ASP A 22 2.96 -17.78 11.82
N SER A 23 2.74 -19.05 11.48
CA SER A 23 1.41 -19.65 11.52
C SER A 23 1.04 -20.20 12.89
N PHE A 24 -0.25 -20.20 13.20
CA PHE A 24 -0.81 -20.84 14.39
C PHE A 24 -2.19 -21.42 14.07
N ASP A 25 -2.68 -22.35 14.89
CA ASP A 25 -4.00 -22.92 14.68
C ASP A 25 -5.08 -22.05 15.34
N MET A 26 -6.16 -21.77 14.61
CA MET A 26 -7.35 -21.08 15.10
C MET A 26 -8.56 -22.00 15.08
N SER A 27 -9.51 -21.79 15.99
CA SER A 27 -10.83 -22.44 15.90
C SER A 27 -11.53 -22.03 14.60
N LEU A 28 -12.48 -22.83 14.12
CA LEU A 28 -13.18 -22.52 12.86
C LEU A 28 -13.81 -21.11 12.84
N LEU A 29 -14.45 -20.68 13.93
CA LEU A 29 -15.09 -19.36 13.96
C LEU A 29 -14.04 -18.24 13.98
N ASP A 30 -12.97 -18.39 14.76
CA ASP A 30 -11.91 -17.37 14.85
C ASP A 30 -11.09 -17.31 13.55
N ALA A 31 -10.95 -18.42 12.82
CA ALA A 31 -10.25 -18.48 11.55
C ALA A 31 -10.95 -17.71 10.43
N HIS A 32 -12.23 -17.34 10.59
CA HIS A 32 -12.97 -16.61 9.56
C HIS A 32 -12.33 -15.23 9.29
N GLY A 33 -11.92 -15.01 8.04
CA GLY A 33 -11.27 -13.78 7.61
C GLY A 33 -9.75 -13.76 7.73
N ALA A 34 -9.14 -14.76 8.39
CA ALA A 34 -7.69 -14.97 8.42
C ALA A 34 -7.17 -15.54 7.08
N THR A 35 -5.85 -15.67 6.95
CA THR A 35 -5.23 -16.34 5.79
C THR A 35 -4.82 -17.75 6.16
N LEU A 36 -5.13 -18.72 5.30
CA LEU A 36 -4.76 -20.12 5.49
C LEU A 36 -3.24 -20.28 5.33
N ALA A 37 -2.58 -20.89 6.31
CA ALA A 37 -1.12 -21.01 6.31
C ALA A 37 -0.59 -22.19 5.48
N ALA A 38 -1.38 -23.26 5.34
CA ALA A 38 -0.99 -24.51 4.70
C ALA A 38 -2.14 -25.11 3.88
N ASP A 39 -1.79 -25.94 2.90
CA ASP A 39 -2.77 -26.66 2.09
C ASP A 39 -3.55 -27.67 2.96
N ILE A 40 -4.85 -27.77 2.71
CA ILE A 40 -5.73 -28.75 3.36
C ILE A 40 -6.22 -29.75 2.32
N TYR A 41 -6.05 -31.02 2.64
CA TYR A 41 -6.45 -32.16 1.82
C TYR A 41 -7.61 -32.92 2.49
N ALA A 42 -8.51 -33.44 1.68
CA ALA A 42 -9.52 -34.43 2.07
C ALA A 42 -9.24 -35.73 1.29
N GLY A 43 -8.65 -36.72 1.96
CA GLY A 43 -7.97 -37.81 1.28
C GLY A 43 -6.81 -37.26 0.45
N GLU A 44 -6.76 -37.59 -0.84
CA GLU A 44 -5.74 -37.10 -1.78
C GLU A 44 -6.09 -35.77 -2.45
N ARG A 45 -7.34 -35.29 -2.30
CA ARG A 45 -7.80 -34.08 -2.98
C ARG A 45 -7.41 -32.84 -2.18
N LEU A 46 -6.69 -31.91 -2.82
CA LEU A 46 -6.53 -30.55 -2.31
C LEU A 46 -7.89 -29.85 -2.28
N VAL A 47 -8.36 -29.49 -1.08
CA VAL A 47 -9.67 -28.87 -0.87
C VAL A 47 -9.57 -27.40 -0.47
N MET A 48 -8.47 -26.99 0.17
CA MET A 48 -8.19 -25.58 0.49
C MET A 48 -6.72 -25.30 0.24
N ARG A 49 -6.43 -24.19 -0.43
CA ARG A 49 -5.08 -23.82 -0.86
C ARG A 49 -4.46 -22.78 0.08
N ALA A 50 -3.22 -22.99 0.51
CA ALA A 50 -2.45 -22.06 1.33
C ALA A 50 -2.41 -20.66 0.72
N GLY A 51 -2.43 -19.63 1.56
CA GLY A 51 -2.45 -18.23 1.14
C GLY A 51 -3.84 -17.72 0.70
N SER A 52 -4.87 -18.57 0.76
CA SER A 52 -6.24 -18.13 0.53
C SER A 52 -6.85 -17.50 1.78
N ARG A 53 -7.67 -16.46 1.58
CA ARG A 53 -8.45 -15.87 2.67
C ARG A 53 -9.59 -16.81 3.03
N ILE A 54 -9.74 -17.10 4.32
CA ILE A 54 -10.74 -18.03 4.82
C ILE A 54 -12.10 -17.34 4.85
N ARG A 55 -13.06 -17.85 4.07
CA ARG A 55 -14.47 -17.40 4.02
C ARG A 55 -15.41 -18.44 4.59
N SER A 56 -16.69 -18.10 4.68
CA SER A 56 -17.77 -19.00 5.11
C SER A 56 -17.74 -20.36 4.41
N THR A 57 -17.44 -20.40 3.11
CA THR A 57 -17.34 -21.65 2.34
C THR A 57 -16.16 -22.51 2.76
N GLN A 58 -15.00 -21.93 3.07
CA GLN A 58 -13.85 -22.65 3.63
C GLN A 58 -14.14 -23.16 5.04
N ILE A 59 -14.83 -22.37 5.87
CA ILE A 59 -15.22 -22.79 7.22
C ILE A 59 -16.19 -23.98 7.15
N GLY A 60 -17.23 -23.91 6.32
CA GLY A 60 -18.17 -25.01 6.13
C GLY A 60 -17.49 -26.27 5.58
N LEU A 61 -16.56 -26.11 4.65
CA LEU A 61 -15.76 -27.20 4.10
C LEU A 61 -14.89 -27.87 5.18
N ALA A 62 -14.16 -27.08 5.97
CA ALA A 62 -13.35 -27.58 7.08
C ALA A 62 -14.19 -28.38 8.09
N ALA A 63 -15.36 -27.84 8.48
CA ALA A 63 -16.30 -28.54 9.36
C ALA A 63 -16.79 -29.86 8.74
N SER A 64 -17.15 -29.86 7.45
CA SER A 64 -17.67 -31.06 6.76
C SER A 64 -16.68 -32.21 6.65
N ILE A 65 -15.38 -31.93 6.72
CA ILE A 65 -14.31 -32.94 6.72
C ILE A 65 -13.78 -33.24 8.14
N GLY A 66 -14.49 -32.79 9.18
CA GLY A 66 -14.19 -33.10 10.58
C GLY A 66 -13.04 -32.29 11.20
N ARG A 67 -12.67 -31.14 10.62
CA ARG A 67 -11.71 -30.23 11.24
C ARG A 67 -12.43 -29.22 12.13
N ASP A 68 -11.95 -29.06 13.35
CA ASP A 68 -12.40 -28.04 14.32
C ASP A 68 -11.45 -26.83 14.38
N ARG A 69 -10.27 -26.95 13.76
CA ARG A 69 -9.26 -25.90 13.65
C ARG A 69 -8.65 -25.82 12.25
N LEU A 70 -8.14 -24.64 11.92
CA LEU A 70 -7.39 -24.38 10.69
C LEU A 70 -6.03 -23.75 11.01
N PRO A 71 -4.98 -24.12 10.27
CA PRO A 71 -3.69 -23.44 10.35
C PRO A 71 -3.81 -22.09 9.65
N THR A 72 -3.62 -21.00 10.40
CA THR A 72 -3.81 -19.64 9.91
C THR A 72 -2.55 -18.80 10.12
N ARG A 73 -2.53 -17.63 9.48
CA ARG A 73 -1.56 -16.56 9.72
C ARG A 73 -2.26 -15.37 10.37
N PRO A 74 -1.58 -14.66 11.29
CA PRO A 74 -2.12 -13.44 11.87
C PRO A 74 -2.22 -12.35 10.82
N HIS A 75 -3.12 -11.39 11.03
CA HIS A 75 -3.15 -10.17 10.24
C HIS A 75 -1.95 -9.29 10.65
N PRO A 76 -1.12 -8.81 9.70
CA PRO A 76 0.01 -7.95 10.02
C PRO A 76 -0.42 -6.69 10.76
N ARG A 77 0.34 -6.30 11.77
CA ARG A 77 0.17 -5.06 12.51
C ARG A 77 0.97 -3.97 11.83
N VAL A 78 0.28 -3.00 11.25
CA VAL A 78 0.90 -1.92 10.49
C VAL A 78 0.68 -0.62 11.24
N VAL A 79 1.76 0.07 11.58
CA VAL A 79 1.72 1.39 12.19
C VAL A 79 1.84 2.43 11.09
N VAL A 80 0.99 3.45 11.14
CA VAL A 80 0.94 4.54 10.18
C VAL A 80 1.06 5.86 10.93
N LEU A 81 2.01 6.69 10.51
CA LEU A 81 2.21 8.03 11.04
C LEU A 81 2.59 9.01 9.92
N SER A 82 2.27 10.27 10.14
CA SER A 82 2.79 11.39 9.36
C SER A 82 3.70 12.24 10.24
N ALA A 83 4.64 12.95 9.62
CA ALA A 83 5.45 13.97 10.29
C ALA A 83 5.54 15.20 9.38
N GLY A 84 5.42 16.38 9.98
CA GLY A 84 5.31 17.66 9.28
C GLY A 84 4.80 18.74 10.25
N PRO A 85 5.53 19.85 10.45
CA PRO A 85 5.15 20.89 11.41
C PRO A 85 3.93 21.72 10.98
N ASP A 86 3.58 21.65 9.70
CA ASP A 86 2.44 22.29 9.03
C ASP A 86 1.14 21.46 9.11
N LEU A 87 1.22 20.21 9.57
CA LEU A 87 0.08 19.29 9.57
C LEU A 87 -0.82 19.45 10.80
N VAL A 88 -2.12 19.55 10.55
CA VAL A 88 -3.15 19.72 11.58
C VAL A 88 -4.22 18.64 11.47
N GLU A 89 -4.64 18.06 12.59
CA GLU A 89 -5.72 17.08 12.61
C GLU A 89 -7.06 17.66 12.09
N PRO A 90 -7.79 16.93 11.22
CA PRO A 90 -9.11 17.33 10.75
C PRO A 90 -10.09 17.69 11.88
N GLY A 91 -10.88 18.74 11.66
CA GLY A 91 -11.84 19.26 12.64
C GLY A 91 -11.30 20.40 13.51
N LYS A 92 -10.00 20.70 13.42
CA LYS A 92 -9.42 21.96 13.91
C LYS A 92 -9.50 23.04 12.82
N SER A 93 -9.27 24.30 13.21
CA SER A 93 -9.10 25.40 12.26
C SER A 93 -7.66 25.44 11.79
N LEU A 94 -7.45 25.71 10.51
CA LEU A 94 -6.13 26.01 9.94
C LEU A 94 -5.75 27.47 10.18
N VAL A 95 -4.48 27.73 10.40
CA VAL A 95 -3.87 29.06 10.39
C VAL A 95 -2.70 29.09 9.41
N ASP A 96 -2.44 30.27 8.83
CA ASP A 96 -1.32 30.51 7.91
C ASP A 96 -1.25 29.47 6.77
N ASP A 97 -0.13 28.74 6.68
CA ASP A 97 0.17 27.74 5.64
C ASP A 97 -0.07 26.30 6.13
N GLU A 98 -0.85 26.09 7.19
CA GLU A 98 -1.17 24.75 7.70
C GLU A 98 -2.08 23.97 6.74
N GLU A 99 -1.87 22.65 6.71
CA GLU A 99 -2.70 21.72 5.94
C GLU A 99 -3.31 20.63 6.84
N PHE A 100 -4.42 20.05 6.39
CA PHE A 100 -5.03 18.95 7.12
C PHE A 100 -4.24 17.66 6.93
N GLU A 101 -3.88 17.03 8.04
CA GLU A 101 -3.31 15.70 8.09
C GLU A 101 -4.29 14.70 7.45
N THR A 102 -3.97 14.31 6.20
CA THR A 102 -4.81 13.47 5.33
C THR A 102 -4.23 12.06 5.15
N ASN A 103 -2.91 11.94 5.08
CA ASN A 103 -2.22 10.71 4.70
C ASN A 103 -2.38 9.58 5.69
N SER A 104 -2.20 9.84 6.98
CA SER A 104 -2.36 8.85 8.04
C SER A 104 -3.79 8.29 8.06
N TRP A 105 -4.82 9.10 7.78
CA TRP A 105 -6.20 8.63 7.65
C TRP A 105 -6.38 7.74 6.42
N LEU A 106 -5.92 8.22 5.26
CA LEU A 106 -6.00 7.51 3.99
C LEU A 106 -5.24 6.17 4.02
N LEU A 107 -4.00 6.18 4.46
CA LEU A 107 -3.13 5.02 4.50
C LEU A 107 -3.56 4.01 5.57
N THR A 108 -3.96 4.46 6.76
CA THR A 108 -4.48 3.55 7.81
C THR A 108 -5.71 2.80 7.32
N THR A 109 -6.63 3.48 6.63
CA THR A 109 -7.83 2.83 6.10
C THR A 109 -7.52 1.92 4.92
N ALA A 110 -6.63 2.32 4.01
CA ALA A 110 -6.16 1.47 2.91
C ALA A 110 -5.47 0.18 3.42
N VAL A 111 -4.67 0.26 4.48
CA VAL A 111 -4.08 -0.91 5.17
C VAL A 111 -5.17 -1.90 5.64
N ARG A 112 -6.25 -1.38 6.24
CA ARG A 112 -7.38 -2.21 6.71
C ARG A 112 -8.10 -2.89 5.54
N GLU A 113 -8.27 -2.20 4.42
CA GLU A 113 -8.87 -2.77 3.20
C GLU A 113 -8.07 -3.96 2.66
N VAL A 114 -6.74 -3.91 2.74
CA VAL A 114 -5.86 -5.04 2.35
C VAL A 114 -6.01 -6.24 3.29
N GLY A 115 -6.43 -6.01 4.54
CA GLY A 115 -6.65 -7.03 5.56
C GLY A 115 -5.60 -7.05 6.67
N ALA A 116 -4.87 -5.95 6.90
CA ALA A 116 -3.98 -5.81 8.04
C ALA A 116 -4.67 -5.09 9.21
N VAL A 117 -4.12 -5.25 10.42
CA VAL A 117 -4.50 -4.45 11.58
C VAL A 117 -3.73 -3.15 11.53
N ALA A 118 -4.42 -2.03 11.33
CA ALA A 118 -3.80 -0.72 11.19
C ALA A 118 -3.90 0.12 12.47
N TYR A 119 -2.77 0.63 12.92
CA TYR A 119 -2.63 1.57 14.05
C TYR A 119 -2.24 2.95 13.52
N ARG A 120 -3.17 3.91 13.62
CA ARG A 120 -2.87 5.32 13.33
C ARG A 120 -2.24 5.96 14.56
N VAL A 121 -1.06 6.56 14.39
CA VAL A 121 -0.49 7.45 15.39
C VAL A 121 -1.14 8.82 15.22
N HIS A 122 -1.66 9.38 16.31
CA HIS A 122 -2.38 10.67 16.29
C HIS A 122 -1.45 11.85 16.61
N SER A 123 -0.31 11.57 17.22
CA SER A 123 0.75 12.56 17.40
C SER A 123 1.37 12.85 16.05
N ILE A 124 1.49 14.14 15.71
CA ILE A 124 2.19 14.64 14.53
C ILE A 124 3.50 15.21 15.04
N PRO A 125 4.63 14.49 14.92
CA PRO A 125 5.91 14.98 15.37
C PRO A 125 6.41 16.12 14.48
N ASP A 126 6.94 17.17 15.09
CA ASP A 126 7.50 18.34 14.41
C ASP A 126 9.03 18.36 14.39
N ASP A 127 9.69 17.58 15.26
CA ASP A 127 11.15 17.43 15.33
C ASP A 127 11.64 15.96 15.32
N GLU A 128 12.96 15.78 15.16
CA GLU A 128 13.61 14.46 15.13
C GLU A 128 13.48 13.69 16.44
N GLU A 129 13.52 14.36 17.59
CA GLU A 129 13.47 13.72 18.89
C GLU A 129 12.07 13.19 19.19
N GLU A 130 11.04 13.98 18.88
CA GLU A 130 9.65 13.59 18.97
C GLU A 130 9.35 12.41 18.03
N LEU A 131 9.77 12.49 16.77
CA LEU A 131 9.56 11.43 15.80
C LEU A 131 10.26 10.13 16.25
N ARG A 132 11.50 10.23 16.75
CA ARG A 132 12.25 9.07 17.25
C ARG A 132 11.51 8.39 18.40
N LYS A 133 11.06 9.14 19.41
CA LYS A 133 10.30 8.60 20.56
C LYS A 133 9.02 7.92 20.11
N VAL A 134 8.27 8.57 19.22
CA VAL A 134 7.03 8.02 18.69
C VAL A 134 7.30 6.70 17.96
N ILE A 135 8.32 6.62 17.12
CA ILE A 135 8.67 5.38 16.41
C ILE A 135 9.07 4.28 17.40
N GLU A 136 9.96 4.59 18.36
CA GLU A 136 10.41 3.65 19.38
C GLU A 136 9.25 3.05 20.18
N ASP A 137 8.28 3.88 20.58
CA ASP A 137 7.07 3.46 21.33
C ASP A 137 6.11 2.57 20.51
N GLN A 138 6.22 2.61 19.17
CA GLN A 138 5.40 1.81 18.28
C GLN A 138 6.07 0.52 17.81
N LEU A 139 7.40 0.39 17.89
CA LEU A 139 8.13 -0.78 17.39
C LEU A 139 7.62 -2.11 17.98
N VAL A 140 7.33 -2.13 19.29
CA VAL A 140 6.88 -3.34 20.01
C VAL A 140 5.60 -3.97 19.45
N ARG A 141 4.81 -3.21 18.68
CA ARG A 141 3.54 -3.65 18.11
C ARG A 141 3.52 -3.67 16.58
N ALA A 142 4.63 -3.35 15.91
CA ALA A 142 4.68 -3.15 14.47
C ALA A 142 5.36 -4.33 13.76
N ASP A 143 4.65 -4.91 12.80
CA ASP A 143 5.22 -5.80 11.79
C ASP A 143 5.64 -5.01 10.54
N LEU A 144 5.12 -3.78 10.37
CA LEU A 144 5.47 -2.81 9.34
C LEU A 144 5.20 -1.39 9.85
N ILE A 145 6.08 -0.45 9.53
CA ILE A 145 5.88 0.98 9.79
C ILE A 145 5.79 1.74 8.46
N ILE A 146 4.78 2.59 8.33
CA ILE A 146 4.60 3.51 7.21
C ILE A 146 4.70 4.92 7.76
N VAL A 147 5.61 5.71 7.20
CA VAL A 147 5.73 7.14 7.50
C VAL A 147 5.40 7.92 6.24
N SER A 148 4.60 8.97 6.32
CA SER A 148 4.44 9.95 5.23
C SER A 148 4.98 11.31 5.63
N GLY A 149 5.65 11.98 4.70
CA GLY A 149 6.14 13.34 4.88
C GLY A 149 6.36 14.02 3.53
N GLU A 150 6.19 15.33 3.54
CA GLU A 150 6.28 16.18 2.38
C GLU A 150 7.69 16.32 1.81
N ARG A 151 7.72 16.63 0.50
CA ARG A 151 8.96 16.89 -0.23
C ARG A 151 9.32 18.37 -0.23
N GLN A 152 8.33 19.25 -0.07
CA GLN A 152 8.50 20.70 -0.23
C GLN A 152 8.87 21.40 1.08
N ASP A 153 8.66 20.72 2.22
CA ASP A 153 9.22 21.07 3.51
C ASP A 153 10.42 20.16 3.85
N ASP A 154 11.09 20.44 4.97
CA ASP A 154 12.21 19.64 5.47
C ASP A 154 11.75 18.31 6.13
N SER A 155 10.44 17.94 6.08
CA SER A 155 9.91 16.79 6.80
C SER A 155 10.46 15.45 6.28
N PHE A 156 10.59 15.26 4.97
CA PHE A 156 11.19 14.04 4.43
C PHE A 156 12.65 13.88 4.88
N ASP A 157 13.39 14.98 4.97
CA ASP A 157 14.78 14.95 5.44
C ASP A 157 14.84 14.67 6.96
N LEU A 158 13.94 15.26 7.74
CA LEU A 158 13.77 14.95 9.17
C LEU A 158 13.44 13.47 9.40
N ILE A 159 12.49 12.91 8.65
CA ILE A 159 12.11 11.49 8.72
C ILE A 159 13.33 10.63 8.38
N THR A 160 14.03 10.96 7.29
CA THR A 160 15.19 10.19 6.84
C THR A 160 16.31 10.20 7.87
N ARG A 161 16.64 11.37 8.46
CA ARG A 161 17.66 11.48 9.52
C ARG A 161 17.26 10.70 10.76
N THR A 162 15.99 10.76 11.16
CA THR A 162 15.47 10.04 12.32
C THR A 162 15.53 8.53 12.11
N LEU A 163 15.06 8.03 10.96
CA LEU A 163 15.08 6.61 10.66
C LEU A 163 16.51 6.05 10.54
N ALA A 164 17.45 6.82 10.00
CA ALA A 164 18.86 6.44 9.90
C ALA A 164 19.55 6.29 11.27
N GLN A 165 19.03 6.90 12.33
CA GLN A 165 19.49 6.67 13.71
C GLN A 165 18.96 5.35 14.29
N LEU A 166 17.84 4.85 13.78
CA LEU A 166 17.13 3.66 14.28
C LEU A 166 17.45 2.38 13.52
N GLY A 167 18.10 2.47 12.35
CA GLY A 167 18.46 1.31 11.55
C GLY A 167 19.01 1.64 10.17
N GLU A 168 19.00 0.65 9.29
CA GLU A 168 19.54 0.76 7.94
C GLU A 168 18.45 1.26 6.99
N ILE A 169 18.66 2.43 6.39
CA ILE A 169 17.70 3.10 5.49
C ILE A 169 18.36 3.40 4.15
N THR A 170 17.63 3.14 3.07
CA THR A 170 18.01 3.49 1.71
C THR A 170 17.03 4.52 1.16
N ILE A 171 17.56 5.62 0.62
CA ILE A 171 16.78 6.66 -0.06
C ILE A 171 16.70 6.30 -1.55
N VAL A 172 15.53 6.50 -2.14
CA VAL A 172 15.25 6.13 -3.52
C VAL A 172 14.51 7.26 -4.23
N ASP A 173 15.04 7.67 -5.39
CA ASP A 173 14.35 8.53 -6.36
C ASP A 173 13.67 7.66 -7.41
N MET A 174 12.34 7.67 -7.43
CA MET A 174 11.56 6.74 -8.25
C MET A 174 11.36 7.22 -9.69
N ALA A 175 11.39 6.29 -10.64
CA ALA A 175 10.97 6.49 -12.03
C ALA A 175 9.44 6.49 -12.19
N ILE A 176 8.75 7.23 -11.32
CA ILE A 176 7.29 7.43 -11.34
C ILE A 176 7.01 8.92 -11.46
N GLU A 177 6.05 9.27 -12.30
CA GLU A 177 5.56 10.62 -12.46
C GLU A 177 4.94 11.13 -11.14
N SER A 178 5.36 12.32 -10.72
CA SER A 178 4.87 12.99 -9.50
C SER A 178 4.95 12.17 -8.20
N SER A 179 5.80 11.16 -8.10
CA SER A 179 5.82 10.27 -6.93
C SER A 179 6.65 10.76 -5.75
N GLY A 180 7.29 11.94 -5.79
CA GLY A 180 8.18 12.35 -4.70
C GLY A 180 9.38 11.40 -4.46
N ARG A 181 9.97 11.51 -3.26
CA ARG A 181 11.05 10.63 -2.78
C ARG A 181 10.47 9.51 -1.94
N HIS A 182 11.18 8.37 -1.90
CA HIS A 182 10.86 7.26 -1.00
C HIS A 182 12.11 6.91 -0.19
N ASN A 183 11.90 6.36 0.99
CA ASN A 183 12.95 5.62 1.66
C ASN A 183 12.38 4.30 2.17
N PHE A 184 13.27 3.34 2.40
CA PHE A 184 12.89 2.05 2.96
C PHE A 184 14.04 1.44 3.72
N GLY A 185 13.72 0.48 4.60
CA GLY A 185 14.73 -0.25 5.32
C GLY A 185 14.17 -1.05 6.46
N GLN A 186 15.01 -1.30 7.46
CA GLN A 186 14.65 -2.02 8.69
C GLN A 186 15.19 -1.27 9.90
N ILE A 187 14.35 -1.11 10.92
CA ILE A 187 14.65 -0.34 12.13
C ILE A 187 14.38 -1.15 13.40
N GLY A 188 15.05 -0.77 14.48
CA GLY A 188 14.88 -1.39 15.78
C GLY A 188 15.49 -2.79 15.91
N PRO A 189 15.37 -3.40 17.10
CA PRO A 189 16.01 -4.68 17.41
C PRO A 189 15.46 -5.85 16.60
N ASP A 190 14.17 -5.84 16.28
CA ASP A 190 13.48 -6.89 15.53
C ASP A 190 13.57 -6.70 14.01
N LYS A 191 14.33 -5.69 13.56
CA LYS A 191 14.47 -5.31 12.13
C LYS A 191 13.12 -5.08 11.45
N THR A 192 12.22 -4.36 12.12
CA THR A 192 10.89 -4.04 11.61
C THR A 192 11.02 -3.24 10.31
N PRO A 193 10.42 -3.71 9.19
CA PRO A 193 10.43 -2.98 7.94
C PRO A 193 9.77 -1.61 8.10
N VAL A 194 10.38 -0.59 7.48
CA VAL A 194 9.83 0.75 7.40
C VAL A 194 9.87 1.25 5.96
N VAL A 195 8.83 1.98 5.56
CA VAL A 195 8.75 2.66 4.27
C VAL A 195 8.28 4.09 4.50
N THR A 196 9.03 5.06 3.95
CA THR A 196 8.56 6.44 3.84
C THR A 196 7.92 6.67 2.48
N LEU A 197 6.69 7.16 2.52
CA LEU A 197 5.89 7.55 1.37
C LEU A 197 5.89 9.08 1.20
N PRO A 198 5.54 9.57 0.01
CA PRO A 198 5.43 11.01 -0.27
C PRO A 198 4.34 11.67 0.56
N GLY A 199 4.44 12.99 0.76
CA GLY A 199 3.44 13.78 1.47
C GLY A 199 2.22 14.17 0.64
N ASP A 200 2.33 14.24 -0.69
CA ASP A 200 1.15 14.41 -1.54
C ASP A 200 0.22 13.18 -1.41
N PRO A 201 -1.07 13.33 -1.04
CA PRO A 201 -1.93 12.19 -0.76
C PRO A 201 -2.22 11.28 -1.96
N ILE A 202 -2.22 11.84 -3.18
CA ILE A 202 -2.39 11.06 -4.40
C ILE A 202 -1.16 10.18 -4.63
N ALA A 203 0.03 10.76 -4.56
CA ALA A 203 1.31 10.06 -4.69
C ALA A 203 1.50 9.04 -3.56
N ALA A 204 1.11 9.37 -2.33
CA ALA A 204 1.13 8.45 -1.18
C ALA A 204 0.25 7.22 -1.45
N TYR A 205 -0.98 7.42 -1.93
CA TYR A 205 -1.91 6.32 -2.20
C TYR A 205 -1.48 5.45 -3.40
N ILE A 206 -0.98 6.06 -4.48
CA ILE A 206 -0.40 5.32 -5.61
C ILE A 206 0.79 4.49 -5.12
N SER A 207 1.69 5.10 -4.33
CA SER A 207 2.84 4.39 -3.74
C SER A 207 2.41 3.26 -2.80
N PHE A 208 1.36 3.46 -2.02
CA PHE A 208 0.77 2.43 -1.18
C PHE A 208 0.30 1.23 -2.01
N GLU A 209 -0.47 1.46 -3.08
CA GLU A 209 -0.99 0.39 -3.94
C GLU A 209 0.13 -0.37 -4.67
N LEU A 210 1.21 0.32 -5.05
CA LEU A 210 2.35 -0.28 -5.76
C LEU A 210 3.32 -1.04 -4.84
N PHE A 211 3.49 -0.60 -3.59
CA PHE A 211 4.58 -1.05 -2.72
C PHE A 211 4.08 -1.68 -1.43
N VAL A 212 3.38 -0.90 -0.61
CA VAL A 212 2.94 -1.31 0.72
C VAL A 212 1.90 -2.43 0.65
N ARG A 213 0.93 -2.32 -0.26
CA ARG A 213 -0.08 -3.37 -0.44
C ARG A 213 0.58 -4.72 -0.76
N PRO A 214 1.48 -4.85 -1.75
CA PRO A 214 2.25 -6.08 -1.96
C PRO A 214 3.02 -6.57 -0.73
N MET A 215 3.65 -5.68 0.06
CA MET A 215 4.33 -6.06 1.31
C MET A 215 3.35 -6.72 2.29
N ILE A 216 2.21 -6.08 2.57
CA ILE A 216 1.17 -6.62 3.47
C ILE A 216 0.64 -7.97 2.94
N ARG A 217 0.39 -8.07 1.64
CA ARG A 217 -0.07 -9.32 1.01
C ARG A 217 0.96 -10.44 1.13
N THR A 218 2.25 -10.11 1.05
CA THR A 218 3.35 -11.05 1.26
C THR A 218 3.43 -11.51 2.72
N MET A 219 3.30 -10.59 3.68
CA MET A 219 3.22 -10.92 5.11
C MET A 219 2.02 -11.79 5.47
N LEU A 220 0.90 -11.61 4.76
CA LEU A 220 -0.27 -12.49 4.86
C LEU A 220 -0.05 -13.88 4.23
N GLY A 221 1.04 -14.09 3.48
CA GLY A 221 1.28 -15.30 2.70
C GLY A 221 0.34 -15.45 1.51
N ALA A 222 -0.21 -14.35 0.98
CA ALA A 222 -1.17 -14.40 -0.11
C ALA A 222 -0.51 -14.79 -1.44
N GLN A 223 -1.19 -15.62 -2.23
CA GLN A 223 -0.67 -16.05 -3.55
C GLN A 223 -0.65 -14.93 -4.58
N THR A 224 -1.55 -13.95 -4.44
CA THR A 224 -1.65 -12.80 -5.33
C THR A 224 -1.41 -11.54 -4.51
N ILE A 225 -0.28 -10.90 -4.78
CA ILE A 225 0.17 -9.69 -4.09
C ILE A 225 -0.19 -8.41 -4.85
N HIS A 226 -0.36 -8.49 -6.17
CA HIS A 226 -0.77 -7.37 -7.01
C HIS A 226 -2.30 -7.25 -7.13
N ARG A 227 -2.76 -6.08 -7.56
CA ARG A 227 -4.15 -5.89 -8.00
C ARG A 227 -4.38 -6.62 -9.34
N PRO A 228 -5.62 -7.02 -9.67
CA PRO A 228 -5.95 -7.48 -11.01
C PRO A 228 -5.68 -6.40 -12.04
N CYS A 229 -5.11 -6.79 -13.17
CA CYS A 229 -4.89 -5.91 -14.31
C CYS A 229 -5.70 -6.43 -15.51
N VAL A 230 -6.28 -5.50 -16.27
CA VAL A 230 -7.01 -5.78 -17.51
C VAL A 230 -6.46 -4.93 -18.66
N ARG A 231 -6.76 -5.31 -19.89
CA ARG A 231 -6.46 -4.51 -21.09
C ARG A 231 -7.75 -3.82 -21.54
N ALA A 232 -7.69 -2.50 -21.70
CA ALA A 232 -8.84 -1.69 -22.11
C ALA A 232 -8.42 -0.63 -23.14
N LYS A 233 -9.37 -0.17 -23.96
CA LYS A 233 -9.16 0.88 -24.95
C LYS A 233 -9.42 2.26 -24.35
N LEU A 234 -8.53 3.20 -24.63
CA LEU A 234 -8.70 4.60 -24.27
C LEU A 234 -9.89 5.24 -25.02
N GLU A 235 -10.80 5.86 -24.31
CA GLU A 235 -11.88 6.66 -24.93
C GLU A 235 -11.37 8.03 -25.40
N LYS A 236 -10.40 8.58 -24.69
CA LYS A 236 -9.72 9.85 -24.98
C LYS A 236 -8.21 9.65 -24.90
N GLY A 237 -7.47 10.43 -25.68
CA GLY A 237 -6.01 10.41 -25.60
C GLY A 237 -5.50 10.85 -24.24
N VAL A 238 -4.33 10.34 -23.86
CA VAL A 238 -3.64 10.67 -22.60
C VAL A 238 -2.17 10.94 -22.88
N SER A 239 -1.56 11.76 -22.04
CA SER A 239 -0.13 12.08 -22.08
C SER A 239 0.54 11.70 -20.77
N SER A 240 1.82 11.36 -20.82
CA SER A 240 2.67 11.07 -19.66
C SER A 240 4.09 11.59 -19.86
N THR A 241 4.78 11.85 -18.76
CA THR A 241 6.19 12.26 -18.81
C THR A 241 7.09 11.13 -19.34
N PRO A 242 7.84 11.34 -20.44
CA PRO A 242 8.78 10.35 -20.97
C PRO A 242 9.82 9.89 -19.94
N GLY A 243 10.13 8.59 -19.92
CA GLY A 243 11.13 8.02 -19.01
C GLY A 243 10.64 7.78 -17.58
N LYS A 244 9.35 8.01 -17.30
CA LYS A 244 8.72 7.70 -16.01
C LYS A 244 7.46 6.87 -16.24
N ARG A 245 7.14 5.97 -15.31
CA ARG A 245 5.80 5.36 -15.28
C ARG A 245 4.78 6.37 -14.77
N SER A 246 3.59 6.33 -15.35
CA SER A 246 2.46 7.16 -14.91
C SER A 246 1.27 6.29 -14.52
N TYR A 247 0.57 6.67 -13.46
CA TYR A 247 -0.61 5.97 -12.96
C TYR A 247 -1.78 6.95 -12.92
N LEU A 248 -2.46 7.10 -14.05
CA LEU A 248 -3.55 8.05 -14.20
C LEU A 248 -4.82 7.50 -13.56
N ARG A 249 -5.49 8.28 -12.72
CA ARG A 249 -6.80 7.91 -12.17
C ARG A 249 -7.83 7.91 -13.27
N ALA A 250 -8.65 6.86 -13.29
CA ALA A 250 -9.55 6.62 -14.40
C ALA A 250 -10.82 5.88 -13.97
N THR A 251 -11.81 5.94 -14.85
CA THR A 251 -13.01 5.10 -14.80
C THR A 251 -12.94 4.03 -15.89
N LEU A 252 -12.86 2.76 -15.47
CA LEU A 252 -13.07 1.58 -16.30
C LEU A 252 -14.57 1.34 -16.47
N SER A 253 -14.99 1.11 -17.72
CA SER A 253 -16.35 0.71 -18.08
C SER A 253 -16.77 -0.60 -17.41
N GLU A 254 -18.08 -0.79 -17.23
CA GLU A 254 -18.64 -2.00 -16.60
C GLU A 254 -18.29 -3.30 -17.34
N ASP A 255 -18.19 -3.24 -18.68
CA ASP A 255 -17.80 -4.41 -19.48
C ASP A 255 -16.28 -4.64 -19.53
N GLY A 256 -15.50 -3.75 -18.90
CA GLY A 256 -14.05 -3.81 -18.79
C GLY A 256 -13.28 -3.52 -20.07
N LYS A 257 -13.94 -3.02 -21.13
CA LYS A 257 -13.29 -2.87 -22.47
C LYS A 257 -12.82 -1.47 -22.79
N SER A 258 -13.42 -0.45 -22.21
CA SER A 258 -13.01 0.95 -22.38
C SER A 258 -12.65 1.60 -21.05
N VAL A 259 -11.76 2.58 -21.10
CA VAL A 259 -11.31 3.34 -19.94
C VAL A 259 -11.16 4.82 -20.30
N VAL A 260 -11.52 5.69 -19.36
CA VAL A 260 -11.41 7.14 -19.48
C VAL A 260 -10.63 7.71 -18.29
N ALA A 261 -9.54 8.42 -18.57
CA ALA A 261 -8.81 9.16 -17.54
C ALA A 261 -9.68 10.29 -16.99
N LEU A 262 -9.63 10.51 -15.67
CA LEU A 262 -10.27 11.65 -15.03
C LEU A 262 -9.57 12.95 -15.46
N ALA A 263 -10.34 14.03 -15.57
CA ALA A 263 -9.87 15.27 -16.17
C ALA A 263 -8.76 15.96 -15.35
N ASP A 264 -8.96 16.04 -14.04
CA ASP A 264 -8.01 16.64 -13.12
C ASP A 264 -7.19 15.54 -12.44
N GLN A 265 -5.88 15.54 -12.65
CA GLN A 265 -4.95 14.57 -12.05
C GLN A 265 -4.25 15.18 -10.83
N ASP A 266 -4.62 16.36 -10.36
CA ASP A 266 -4.02 16.98 -9.17
C ASP A 266 -5.06 17.10 -8.04
N GLU A 267 -6.36 16.93 -8.34
CA GLU A 267 -7.42 16.92 -7.32
C GLU A 267 -7.55 15.59 -6.56
N LEU A 268 -7.55 15.66 -5.23
CA LEU A 268 -7.74 14.50 -4.34
C LEU A 268 -9.10 13.79 -4.55
N THR A 269 -10.14 14.54 -4.93
CA THR A 269 -11.50 14.05 -5.24
C THR A 269 -11.48 12.87 -6.21
N THR A 270 -10.53 12.89 -7.15
CA THR A 270 -10.37 11.87 -8.18
C THR A 270 -9.98 10.49 -7.64
N LEU A 271 -9.39 10.40 -6.44
CA LEU A 271 -9.19 9.11 -5.75
C LEU A 271 -10.51 8.44 -5.36
N SER A 272 -11.55 9.23 -5.07
CA SER A 272 -12.89 8.74 -4.74
C SER A 272 -13.66 8.33 -6.00
N ASP A 273 -13.52 9.10 -7.08
CA ASP A 273 -14.26 8.86 -8.33
C ASP A 273 -13.69 7.68 -9.14
N ALA A 274 -12.38 7.46 -9.06
CA ALA A 274 -11.68 6.44 -9.81
C ALA A 274 -11.98 5.02 -9.29
N ASN A 275 -12.21 4.11 -10.23
CA ASN A 275 -12.27 2.67 -9.97
C ASN A 275 -11.03 1.93 -10.49
N CYS A 276 -10.08 2.64 -11.10
CA CYS A 276 -8.86 2.06 -11.65
C CYS A 276 -7.75 3.09 -11.84
N PHE A 277 -6.54 2.59 -12.09
CA PHE A 277 -5.44 3.37 -12.66
C PHE A 277 -5.13 2.89 -14.08
N ILE A 278 -4.93 3.82 -15.01
CA ILE A 278 -4.26 3.53 -16.29
C ILE A 278 -2.75 3.54 -16.01
N ALA A 279 -2.10 2.40 -16.19
CA ALA A 279 -0.66 2.26 -16.01
C ALA A 279 0.06 2.47 -17.36
N LEU A 280 0.78 3.59 -17.47
CA LEU A 280 1.60 3.94 -18.63
C LEU A 280 3.06 3.60 -18.34
N SER A 281 3.74 2.99 -19.30
CA SER A 281 5.15 2.63 -19.18
C SER A 281 6.05 3.83 -19.42
N GLU A 282 7.33 3.70 -19.09
CA GLU A 282 8.37 4.72 -19.32
C GLU A 282 8.52 5.11 -20.81
N ASN A 283 8.03 4.26 -21.72
CA ASN A 283 8.09 4.47 -23.17
C ASN A 283 6.81 5.07 -23.74
N ASP A 284 5.75 5.18 -22.94
CA ASP A 284 4.48 5.78 -23.36
C ASP A 284 4.56 7.28 -23.05
N SER A 285 4.39 8.13 -24.06
CA SER A 285 4.37 9.60 -23.89
C SER A 285 3.05 10.22 -24.32
N ASP A 286 2.54 9.84 -25.49
CA ASP A 286 1.30 10.36 -26.06
C ASP A 286 0.50 9.22 -26.69
N LEU A 287 -0.52 8.75 -25.98
CA LEU A 287 -1.42 7.70 -26.47
C LEU A 287 -2.72 8.32 -26.99
N LYS A 288 -3.14 7.89 -28.18
CA LYS A 288 -4.37 8.36 -28.82
C LYS A 288 -5.58 7.58 -28.31
N ALA A 289 -6.77 8.16 -28.51
CA ALA A 289 -8.01 7.42 -28.34
C ALA A 289 -7.99 6.14 -29.20
N GLY A 290 -8.51 5.04 -28.65
CA GLY A 290 -8.50 3.71 -29.24
C GLY A 290 -7.24 2.88 -28.94
N SER A 291 -6.16 3.48 -28.43
CA SER A 291 -4.99 2.72 -27.98
C SER A 291 -5.35 1.78 -26.82
N GLU A 292 -4.74 0.60 -26.80
CA GLU A 292 -4.94 -0.37 -25.74
C GLU A 292 -3.92 -0.18 -24.61
N VAL A 293 -4.41 -0.03 -23.39
CA VAL A 293 -3.61 0.26 -22.19
C VAL A 293 -3.82 -0.80 -21.10
N THR A 294 -2.87 -0.90 -20.18
CA THR A 294 -3.00 -1.72 -18.99
C THR A 294 -3.73 -0.92 -17.93
N VAL A 295 -4.78 -1.52 -17.36
CA VAL A 295 -5.60 -0.91 -16.32
C VAL A 295 -5.49 -1.72 -15.04
N VAL A 296 -5.05 -1.09 -13.97
CA VAL A 296 -4.99 -1.66 -12.62
C VAL A 296 -6.35 -1.42 -11.95
N VAL A 297 -7.11 -2.47 -11.68
CA VAL A 297 -8.48 -2.37 -11.16
C VAL A 297 -8.46 -2.16 -9.64
N LEU A 298 -9.14 -1.12 -9.16
CA LEU A 298 -9.36 -0.87 -7.74
C LEU A 298 -10.70 -1.48 -7.30
N GLU A 299 -10.76 -2.03 -6.10
CA GLU A 299 -12.00 -2.62 -5.53
C GLU A 299 -12.97 -1.54 -5.03
N ARG A 300 -13.26 -0.52 -5.84
CA ARG A 300 -14.09 0.64 -5.46
C ARG A 300 -15.43 0.76 -6.20
N ARG A 301 -15.83 -0.26 -6.98
CA ARG A 301 -17.19 -0.35 -7.54
C ARG A 301 -17.74 -1.78 -7.47
N TYR A 302 -18.44 -2.06 -6.39
CA TYR A 302 -19.72 -2.77 -6.47
C TYR A 302 -20.75 -1.78 -5.94
N ILE A 303 -21.41 -1.06 -6.83
CA ILE A 303 -22.78 -0.60 -6.57
C ILE A 303 -23.68 -1.65 -7.19
#